data_AF-A0AAU8UM86-F1
#
_entry.id   AF-A0AAU8UM86-F1
#
_cell.length_a   1.000
_cell.length_b   1.000
_cell.length_c   1.000
_cell.angle_alpha   90.00
_cell.angle_beta   90.00
_cell.angle_gamma   90.00
#
_symmetry.space_group_name_H-M   'P 1'
#
loop_
_entity.id
_entity.type
_entity.pdbx_description
1 polymer ?
#
loop_
_entity_poly.entity_id
_entity_poly.type
_entity_poly.pdbx_seq_one_letter_code
_entity_poly.pdbx_strand_id
1 'polypeptide(L)'
;MADAIWDQLEAFAREELGKPIFGGPLKLTPDSRLEEDLHLTGLDAVEFVDKWAETFCVEAQGFPYSRYFGPDSLDVIKLVLGLFSKKHRDADLVPLTLGMLAEAMRRGRWDTTDIEALTVNSR
;
A
#
# COMPACT_ATOMS: atom_id res chain seq x y z
N MET A 1 14.54 18.52 -5.45
CA MET A 1 15.18 17.78 -4.36
C MET A 1 14.74 16.35 -4.54
N ALA A 2 15.66 15.39 -4.67
CA ALA A 2 15.27 13.99 -4.67
C ALA A 2 14.45 13.75 -3.39
N ASP A 3 13.22 13.27 -3.56
CA ASP A 3 12.30 13.06 -2.46
C ASP A 3 12.89 11.94 -1.58
N ALA A 4 13.63 12.31 -0.54
CA ALA A 4 14.31 11.35 0.34
C ALA A 4 13.35 10.27 0.89
N ILE A 5 12.07 10.64 1.04
CA ILE A 5 10.96 9.75 1.39
C ILE A 5 10.72 8.70 0.31
N TRP A 6 10.74 9.09 -0.96
CA TRP A 6 10.64 8.17 -2.09
C TRP A 6 11.83 7.22 -2.13
N ASP A 7 13.07 7.73 -2.02
CA ASP A 7 14.27 6.88 -2.00
C ASP A 7 14.22 5.85 -0.86
N GLN A 8 13.74 6.24 0.31
CA GLN A 8 13.55 5.34 1.45
C GLN A 8 12.45 4.30 1.23
N LEU A 9 11.28 4.72 0.72
CA LEU A 9 10.18 3.81 0.40
C LEU A 9 10.59 2.82 -0.69
N GLU A 10 11.27 3.30 -1.72
CA GLU A 10 11.76 2.49 -2.81
C GLU A 10 12.75 1.44 -2.30
N ALA A 11 13.69 1.83 -1.44
CA ALA A 11 14.64 0.91 -0.82
C ALA A 11 13.93 -0.16 0.02
N PHE A 12 12.98 0.24 0.85
CA PHE A 12 12.17 -0.67 1.66
C PHE A 12 11.36 -1.65 0.80
N ALA A 13 10.63 -1.13 -0.21
CA ALA A 13 9.84 -1.96 -1.09
C ALA A 13 10.70 -2.94 -1.90
N ARG A 14 11.90 -2.52 -2.34
CA ARG A 14 12.88 -3.43 -2.97
C ARG A 14 13.39 -4.52 -2.04
N GLU A 15 13.51 -4.23 -0.75
CA GLU A 15 13.94 -5.22 0.25
C GLU A 15 12.84 -6.24 0.53
N GLU A 16 11.61 -5.78 0.75
CA GLU A 16 10.45 -6.63 1.02
C GLU A 16 10.04 -7.49 -0.17
N LEU A 17 10.04 -6.94 -1.39
CA LEU A 17 9.76 -7.70 -2.62
C LEU A 17 10.93 -8.58 -3.07
N GLY A 18 12.10 -8.36 -2.47
CA GLY A 18 13.35 -9.01 -2.84
C GLY A 18 13.92 -8.53 -4.19
N LYS A 19 15.16 -8.97 -4.47
CA LYS A 19 15.79 -8.73 -5.76
C LYS A 19 15.26 -9.75 -6.77
N PRO A 20 14.70 -9.34 -7.92
CA PRO A 20 14.28 -10.29 -8.93
C PRO A 20 15.50 -11.12 -9.36
N ILE A 21 15.41 -12.43 -9.15
CA ILE A 21 16.47 -13.40 -9.42
C ILE A 21 16.83 -13.40 -10.92
N PHE A 22 15.86 -13.00 -11.76
CA PHE A 22 16.02 -12.75 -13.18
C PHE A 22 15.34 -11.42 -13.53
N GLY A 23 16.12 -10.42 -13.95
CA GLY A 23 15.57 -9.21 -14.57
C GLY A 23 15.80 -7.90 -13.82
N GLY A 24 17.06 -7.44 -13.78
CA GLY A 24 17.44 -6.04 -13.53
C GLY A 24 16.90 -5.40 -12.24
N PRO A 25 17.11 -4.09 -12.05
CA PRO A 25 16.48 -3.40 -10.93
C PRO A 25 14.96 -3.35 -11.17
N LEU A 26 14.19 -3.88 -10.21
CA LEU A 26 12.73 -3.72 -10.18
C LEU A 26 12.41 -2.22 -10.30
N LYS A 27 11.74 -1.80 -11.37
CA LYS A 27 11.42 -0.37 -11.58
C LYS A 27 10.17 -0.05 -10.79
N LEU A 28 10.36 0.44 -9.58
CA LEU A 28 9.29 1.00 -8.77
C LEU A 28 9.03 2.44 -9.21
N THR A 29 7.75 2.79 -9.33
CA THR A 29 7.30 4.14 -9.65
C THR A 29 6.19 4.54 -8.69
N PRO A 30 5.93 5.84 -8.47
CA PRO A 30 4.84 6.27 -7.60
C PRO A 30 3.47 5.73 -8.02
N ASP A 31 3.28 5.43 -9.30
CA ASP A 31 2.07 4.83 -9.84
C ASP A 31 2.02 3.30 -9.70
N SER A 32 3.10 2.66 -9.24
CA SER A 32 3.15 1.21 -9.06
C SER A 32 2.14 0.77 -7.99
N ARG A 33 1.27 -0.16 -8.40
CA ARG A 33 0.14 -0.67 -7.62
C ARG A 33 0.57 -1.87 -6.77
N LEU A 34 0.21 -1.86 -5.49
CA LEU A 34 0.58 -2.93 -4.55
C LEU A 34 0.06 -4.30 -5.00
N GLU A 35 -1.22 -4.40 -5.31
CA GLU A 35 -1.85 -5.67 -5.68
C GLU A 35 -1.43 -6.14 -7.08
N GLU A 36 -1.50 -5.27 -8.08
CA GLU A 36 -1.31 -5.68 -9.49
C GLU A 36 0.15 -5.69 -9.95
N ASP A 37 0.98 -4.75 -9.50
CA ASP A 37 2.37 -4.65 -9.97
C ASP A 37 3.32 -5.37 -8.99
N LEU A 38 3.07 -5.23 -7.69
CA LEU A 38 3.92 -5.82 -6.64
C LEU A 38 3.42 -7.20 -6.17
N HIS A 39 2.23 -7.64 -6.63
CA HIS A 39 1.61 -8.91 -6.26
C HIS A 39 1.41 -9.11 -4.75
N LEU A 40 1.33 -8.01 -3.99
CA LEU A 40 1.05 -8.04 -2.56
C LEU A 40 -0.45 -8.22 -2.36
N THR A 41 -0.85 -9.43 -1.98
CA THR A 41 -2.24 -9.83 -1.78
C THR A 41 -2.44 -10.48 -0.41
N GLY A 42 -3.67 -10.49 0.09
CA GLY A 42 -4.01 -11.23 1.31
C GLY A 42 -3.12 -10.91 2.51
N LEU A 43 -2.47 -11.94 3.06
CA LEU A 43 -1.57 -11.81 4.21
C LEU A 43 -0.33 -10.97 3.89
N ASP A 44 0.28 -11.16 2.71
CA ASP A 44 1.50 -10.45 2.32
C ASP A 44 1.27 -8.94 2.30
N ALA A 45 0.08 -8.51 1.87
CA ALA A 45 -0.31 -7.10 1.89
C ALA A 45 -0.42 -6.54 3.32
N VAL A 46 -0.94 -7.31 4.28
CA VAL A 46 -1.01 -6.89 5.68
C VAL A 46 0.38 -6.75 6.26
N GLU A 47 1.23 -7.77 6.08
CA GLU A 47 2.59 -7.76 6.60
C GLU A 47 3.42 -6.61 6.01
N PHE A 48 3.27 -6.35 4.70
CA PHE A 48 3.95 -5.24 4.04
C PHE A 48 3.52 -3.89 4.61
N VAL A 49 2.21 -3.65 4.74
CA VAL A 49 1.67 -2.37 5.26
C VAL A 49 2.03 -2.19 6.73
N ASP A 50 1.99 -3.25 7.53
CA ASP A 50 2.35 -3.21 8.96
C ASP A 50 3.83 -2.85 9.12
N LYS A 51 4.74 -3.59 8.46
CA LYS A 51 6.18 -3.29 8.47
C LYS A 51 6.50 -1.91 7.94
N TRP A 52 5.82 -1.46 6.88
CA TRP A 52 6.00 -0.12 6.34
C TRP A 52 5.62 0.94 7.39
N ALA A 53 4.46 0.79 8.03
CA ALA A 53 3.99 1.69 9.06
C ALA A 53 4.94 1.71 10.27
N GLU A 54 5.44 0.55 10.71
CA GLU A 54 6.41 0.45 11.79
C GLU A 54 7.76 1.09 11.44
N THR A 55 8.29 0.77 10.25
CA THR A 55 9.61 1.24 9.78
C THR A 55 9.67 2.75 9.65
N PHE A 56 8.58 3.36 9.15
CA PHE A 56 8.51 4.79 8.92
C PHE A 56 7.72 5.55 9.99
N CYS A 57 7.32 4.86 11.06
CA CYS A 57 6.50 5.41 12.15
C CYS A 57 5.24 6.13 11.64
N VAL A 58 4.57 5.55 10.64
CA VAL A 58 3.34 6.10 10.05
C VAL A 58 2.13 5.56 10.81
N GLU A 59 1.28 6.46 11.27
CA GLU A 59 0.02 6.10 11.90
C GLU A 59 -0.98 5.54 10.85
N ALA A 60 -0.98 4.23 10.67
CA ALA A 60 -1.87 3.51 9.75
C ALA A 60 -3.04 2.80 10.46
N GLN A 61 -3.36 3.20 11.70
CA GLN A 61 -4.46 2.60 12.47
C GLN A 61 -5.79 2.78 11.74
N GLY A 62 -6.46 1.66 11.42
CA GLY A 62 -7.72 1.68 10.68
C GLY A 62 -7.57 1.82 9.16
N PHE A 63 -6.40 1.45 8.61
CA PHE A 63 -6.18 1.39 7.16
C PHE A 63 -7.34 0.65 6.45
N PRO A 64 -8.02 1.28 5.47
CA PRO A 64 -9.23 0.71 4.88
C PRO A 64 -8.85 -0.30 3.79
N TYR A 65 -8.37 -1.48 4.18
CA TYR A 65 -8.04 -2.55 3.26
C TYR A 65 -9.17 -2.80 2.24
N SER A 66 -10.43 -2.77 2.70
CA SER A 66 -11.62 -3.00 1.84
C SER A 66 -11.82 -1.99 0.71
N ARG A 67 -11.12 -0.86 0.74
CA ARG A 67 -11.14 0.17 -0.30
C ARG A 67 -10.13 -0.12 -1.41
N TYR A 68 -9.03 -0.79 -1.06
CA TYR A 68 -7.84 -0.92 -1.88
C TYR A 68 -7.61 -2.32 -2.45
N PHE A 69 -8.08 -3.35 -1.75
CA PHE A 69 -7.84 -4.75 -2.13
C PHE A 69 -9.12 -5.41 -2.61
N GLY A 70 -8.99 -6.28 -3.61
CA GLY A 70 -10.11 -7.08 -4.13
C GLY A 70 -10.73 -8.03 -3.10
N PRO A 71 -11.96 -8.53 -3.35
CA PRO A 71 -12.67 -9.42 -2.43
C PRO A 71 -11.86 -10.66 -2.03
N ASP A 72 -11.13 -11.28 -2.96
CA ASP A 72 -10.28 -12.45 -2.69
C ASP A 72 -9.16 -12.14 -1.68
N SER A 73 -8.44 -11.03 -1.88
CA SER A 73 -7.41 -10.54 -0.95
C SER A 73 -8.03 -10.18 0.41
N LEU A 74 -9.21 -9.55 0.41
CA LEU A 74 -9.89 -9.12 1.63
C LEU A 74 -10.34 -10.26 2.53
N ASP A 75 -10.78 -11.38 1.96
CA ASP A 75 -11.20 -12.53 2.77
C ASP A 75 -10.03 -13.06 3.62
N VAL A 76 -8.83 -13.11 3.03
CA VAL A 76 -7.59 -13.47 3.75
C VAL A 76 -7.23 -12.40 4.78
N ILE A 77 -7.24 -11.12 4.40
CA ILE A 77 -6.93 -10.00 5.30
C ILE A 77 -7.86 -10.00 6.53
N LYS A 78 -9.16 -10.21 6.32
CA LYS A 78 -10.15 -10.28 7.40
C LYS A 78 -9.91 -11.46 8.33
N LEU A 79 -9.52 -12.61 7.78
CA LEU A 79 -9.18 -13.78 8.57
C LEU A 79 -7.96 -13.49 9.46
N VAL A 80 -6.92 -12.88 8.89
CA VAL A 80 -5.67 -12.52 9.59
C VAL A 80 -5.92 -11.47 10.68
N LEU A 81 -6.67 -10.42 10.37
CA LEU A 81 -6.98 -9.34 11.30
C LEU A 81 -8.13 -9.67 12.28
N GLY A 82 -8.77 -10.84 12.14
CA GLY A 82 -9.95 -11.21 12.92
C GLY A 82 -11.17 -10.29 12.70
N LEU A 83 -11.23 -9.58 11.57
CA LEU A 83 -12.25 -8.59 11.25
C LEU A 83 -13.45 -9.22 10.57
N PHE A 84 -14.45 -9.60 11.35
CA PHE A 84 -15.74 -10.08 10.84
C PHE A 84 -16.68 -8.91 10.47
N SER A 85 -16.33 -8.15 9.43
CA SER A 85 -17.18 -7.04 8.97
C SER A 85 -18.24 -7.50 7.97
N LYS A 86 -19.52 -7.26 8.32
CA LYS A 86 -20.69 -7.48 7.44
C LYS A 86 -20.72 -6.38 6.36
N LYS A 87 -20.98 -6.83 5.12
CA LYS A 87 -21.24 -6.03 3.90
C LYS A 87 -19.98 -5.55 3.16
N HIS A 88 -19.50 -6.37 2.24
CA HIS A 88 -18.89 -5.86 1.02
C HIS A 88 -20.03 -5.20 0.22
N ARG A 89 -20.09 -3.88 0.21
CA ARG A 89 -20.78 -3.20 -0.89
C ARG A 89 -19.74 -3.07 -2.00
N ASP A 90 -20.16 -3.21 -3.26
CA ASP A 90 -19.47 -2.77 -4.48
C ASP A 90 -19.04 -1.30 -4.35
N ALA A 91 -18.04 -1.02 -3.53
CA ALA A 91 -17.32 0.22 -3.55
C ALA A 91 -16.27 0.06 -4.65
N ASP A 92 -16.20 1.04 -5.56
CA ASP A 92 -15.13 1.11 -6.55
C ASP A 92 -13.79 0.84 -5.87
N LEU A 93 -13.09 -0.22 -6.30
CA LEU A 93 -11.76 -0.51 -5.79
C LEU A 93 -10.82 0.57 -6.30
N VAL A 94 -10.12 1.23 -5.38
CA VAL A 94 -9.08 2.18 -5.75
C VAL A 94 -7.76 1.44 -5.71
N PRO A 95 -6.95 1.45 -6.78
CA PRO A 95 -5.64 0.81 -6.73
C PRO A 95 -4.74 1.58 -5.75
N LEU A 96 -4.24 0.88 -4.73
CA LEU A 96 -3.28 1.41 -3.78
C LEU A 96 -1.90 1.47 -4.43
N THR A 97 -1.31 2.65 -4.50
CA THR A 97 0.00 2.85 -5.13
C THR A 97 1.10 3.22 -4.13
N LEU A 98 2.36 3.03 -4.53
CA LEU A 98 3.50 3.47 -3.73
C LEU A 98 3.52 4.98 -3.49
N GLY A 99 3.01 5.79 -4.43
CA GLY A 99 2.89 7.23 -4.27
C GLY A 99 1.96 7.61 -3.11
N MET A 100 0.89 6.86 -2.90
CA MET A 100 -0.02 7.04 -1.75
C MET A 100 0.68 6.76 -0.43
N LEU A 101 1.51 5.70 -0.36
CA LEU A 101 2.33 5.40 0.82
C LEU A 101 3.38 6.48 1.07
N ALA A 102 4.05 6.98 0.02
CA ALA A 102 5.01 8.07 0.16
C ALA A 102 4.35 9.35 0.71
N GLU A 103 3.10 9.63 0.33
CA GLU A 103 2.35 10.76 0.86
C GLU A 103 1.96 10.57 2.33
N ALA A 104 1.57 9.37 2.73
CA ALA A 104 1.32 9.06 4.13
C ALA A 104 2.60 9.18 4.98
N MET A 105 3.76 8.79 4.45
CA MET A 105 5.07 8.99 5.09
C MET A 105 5.38 10.47 5.30
N ARG A 106 5.08 11.33 4.30
CA ARG A 106 5.25 12.80 4.44
C ARG A 106 4.44 13.37 5.59
N ARG A 107 3.27 12.80 5.85
CA ARG A 107 2.33 13.25 6.87
C ARG A 107 2.55 12.60 8.23
N GLY A 108 3.24 11.46 8.27
CA GLY A 108 3.35 10.59 9.44
C GLY A 108 2.04 9.86 9.79
N ARG A 109 1.02 9.93 8.93
CA ARG A 109 -0.26 9.24 9.15
C ARG A 109 -0.96 8.92 7.84
N TRP A 110 -1.78 7.87 7.86
CA TRP A 110 -2.65 7.51 6.76
C TRP A 110 -3.97 8.30 6.81
N ASP A 111 -4.25 9.09 5.78
CA ASP A 111 -5.53 9.78 5.60
C ASP A 111 -6.09 9.47 4.21
N THR A 112 -7.01 8.51 4.14
CA THR A 112 -7.59 8.03 2.88
C THR A 112 -8.20 9.14 2.04
N THR A 113 -8.92 10.08 2.65
CA THR A 113 -9.62 11.13 1.91
C THR A 113 -8.61 12.08 1.27
N ASP A 114 -7.59 12.48 2.02
CA ASP A 114 -6.59 13.42 1.53
C ASP A 114 -5.62 12.76 0.52
N ILE A 115 -5.19 11.54 0.80
CA ILE A 115 -4.32 10.76 -0.08
C ILE A 115 -5.00 10.48 -1.43
N GLU A 116 -6.26 10.02 -1.44
CA GLU A 116 -7.02 9.80 -2.68
C GLU A 116 -7.26 11.13 -3.43
N ALA A 117 -7.53 12.24 -2.71
CA ALA A 117 -7.75 13.54 -3.33
C ALA A 117 -6.50 14.07 -4.08
N LEU A 118 -5.31 13.85 -3.53
CA LEU A 118 -4.06 14.23 -4.17
C LEU A 118 -3.74 13.43 -5.44
N THR A 119 -4.13 12.16 -5.46
CA THR A 119 -3.92 11.30 -6.64
C THR A 119 -4.89 11.64 -7.77
N VAL A 120 -6.12 12.06 -7.45
CA VAL A 120 -7.11 12.49 -8.45
C VAL A 120 -6.75 13.86 -9.05
N ASN A 121 -6.21 14.78 -8.26
CA ASN A 121 -5.92 16.14 -8.70
C ASN A 121 -4.59 16.29 -9.48
N SER A 122 -3.89 15.19 -9.72
CA SER A 122 -2.62 15.14 -10.47
C SER A 122 -2.76 14.64 -11.92
N ARG A 123 -4.00 14.51 -12.44
CA ARG A 123 -4.31 14.15 -13.84
C ARG A 123 -4.76 15.33 -14.67
#